data_AF-A0A932SFM8-F1
#
_entry.id   AF-A0A932SFM8-F1
#
_cell.length_a   1.000
_cell.length_b   1.000
_cell.length_c   1.000
_cell.angle_alpha   90.00
_cell.angle_beta   90.00
_cell.angle_gamma   90.00
#
_symmetry.space_group_name_H-M   'P 1'
#
loop_
_entity.id
_entity.type
_entity.pdbx_description
1 polymer ?
#
loop_
_entity_poly.entity_id
_entity_poly.type
_entity_poly.pdbx_seq_one_letter_code
_entity_poly.pdbx_strand_id
1 'polypeptide(L)' 'MPKWEYRTERLAAVQIDNQLNFLGSQGWELVQVIHQPEESYPFLCILKKRSEEGFD' A
#
# COMPACT_ATOMS: atom_id res chain seq x y z
N MET A 1 -0.50 -12.43 -18.53
CA MET A 1 -0.51 -12.43 -17.04
C MET A 1 -0.74 -11.00 -16.60
N PRO A 2 -1.62 -10.71 -15.62
CA PRO A 2 -1.79 -9.34 -15.13
C PRO A 2 -0.46 -8.81 -14.60
N LYS A 3 -0.03 -7.63 -15.08
CA LYS A 3 1.13 -6.93 -14.55
C LYS A 3 0.72 -6.24 -13.25
N TRP A 4 1.57 -6.33 -12.23
CA TRP A 4 1.33 -5.75 -10.92
C TRP A 4 2.40 -4.69 -10.63
N GLU A 5 1.95 -3.55 -10.14
CA GLU A 5 2.82 -2.50 -9.60
C GLU A 5 2.89 -2.66 -8.09
N TYR A 6 4.10 -2.48 -7.55
CA TYR A 6 4.34 -2.55 -6.11
C TYR A 6 5.03 -1.28 -5.64
N ARG A 7 4.68 -0.83 -4.43
CA ARG A 7 5.38 0.28 -3.77
C ARG A 7 5.43 0.08 -2.27
N THR A 8 6.36 0.78 -1.64
CA THR A 8 6.52 0.84 -0.19
C THR A 8 6.20 2.24 0.33
N GLU A 9 5.50 2.31 1.46
CA GLU A 9 5.10 3.58 2.06
C GLU A 9 5.11 3.46 3.59
N ARG A 10 5.58 4.49 4.30
CA ARG A 10 5.49 4.54 5.76
C ARG A 10 4.15 5.14 6.16
N LEU A 11 3.36 4.40 6.94
CA LEU A 11 2.02 4.82 7.36
C LEU A 11 1.91 4.82 8.89
N ALA A 12 1.02 5.65 9.43
CA ALA A 12 0.63 5.61 10.83
C ALA A 12 -0.39 4.49 11.09
N ALA A 13 -0.48 4.01 12.35
CA ALA A 13 -1.45 2.99 12.75
C ALA A 13 -2.88 3.33 12.31
N VAL A 14 -3.32 4.58 12.54
CA VAL A 14 -4.66 5.05 12.15
C VAL A 14 -4.92 4.99 10.64
N GLN A 15 -3.89 5.07 9.79
CA GLN A 15 -4.04 4.95 8.34
C GLN A 15 -4.17 3.48 7.90
N ILE A 16 -3.56 2.56 8.67
CA ILE A 16 -3.65 1.11 8.48
C ILE A 16 -4.99 0.60 9.01
N ASP A 17 -5.41 1.06 10.19
CA ASP A 17 -6.67 0.67 10.84
C ASP A 17 -7.88 1.17 10.05
N ASN A 18 -7.81 2.38 9.49
CA ASN A 18 -8.81 2.88 8.54
C ASN A 18 -8.69 2.24 7.14
N GLN A 19 -7.93 1.14 7.03
CA GLN A 19 -7.65 0.34 5.85
C GLN A 19 -8.00 1.06 4.56
N LEU A 20 -7.09 1.92 4.09
CA LEU A 20 -7.04 2.18 2.66
C LEU A 20 -8.29 2.87 2.09
N ASN A 21 -9.10 3.61 2.86
CA ASN A 21 -10.22 4.37 2.25
C ASN A 21 -9.75 5.22 1.05
N PHE A 22 -8.56 5.83 1.16
CA PHE A 22 -7.92 6.56 0.07
C PHE A 22 -7.15 5.65 -0.91
N LEU A 23 -6.31 4.73 -0.42
CA LEU A 23 -5.48 3.87 -1.27
C LEU A 23 -6.30 2.87 -2.08
N GLY A 24 -7.29 2.24 -1.46
CA GLY A 24 -8.28 1.39 -2.11
C GLY A 24 -9.10 2.16 -3.15
N SER A 25 -9.43 3.43 -2.90
CA SER A 25 -10.08 4.29 -3.92
C SER A 25 -9.21 4.56 -5.14
N GLN A 26 -7.88 4.43 -5.02
CA GLN A 26 -6.90 4.58 -6.10
C GLN A 26 -6.49 3.23 -6.74
N GLY A 27 -7.08 2.12 -6.27
CA GLY A 27 -6.76 0.76 -6.72
C GLY A 27 -5.52 0.14 -6.08
N TRP A 28 -4.98 0.74 -5.02
CA TRP A 28 -3.87 0.18 -4.24
C TRP A 28 -4.40 -0.67 -3.07
N GLU A 29 -3.93 -1.90 -3.00
CA GLU A 29 -4.26 -2.89 -1.97
C GLU A 29 -3.07 -3.07 -1.02
N LEU A 30 -3.32 -3.12 0.29
CA LEU A 30 -2.31 -3.49 1.28
C LEU A 30 -2.03 -4.99 1.23
N VAL A 31 -0.75 -5.32 1.08
CA VAL A 31 -0.28 -6.71 1.03
C VAL A 31 0.35 -7.11 2.35
N GLN A 32 1.17 -6.22 2.90
CA GLN A 32 1.96 -6.52 4.09
C GLN A 32 2.26 -5.25 4.89
N VAL A 33 2.32 -5.42 6.21
CA VAL A 33 2.81 -4.41 7.14
C VAL A 33 4.04 -4.97 7.85
N ILE A 34 5.12 -4.20 7.88
CA ILE A 34 6.34 -4.50 8.62
C ILE A 34 6.43 -3.49 9.77
N HIS A 35 6.46 -3.99 11.00
CA HIS A 35 6.58 -3.16 12.20
C HIS A 35 8.06 -2.94 12.54
N GLN A 36 8.49 -1.68 12.56
CA GLN A 36 9.83 -1.17 12.85
C GLN A 36 9.73 -0.15 13.99
N PRO A 37 9.70 -0.60 15.27
CA PRO A 37 9.36 0.25 16.41
C PRO A 37 10.39 1.37 16.69
N GLU A 38 11.61 1.26 16.16
CA GLU A 38 12.67 2.26 16.32
C GLU A 38 12.49 3.49 15.40
N GLU A 39 11.52 3.46 14.49
CA GLU A 39 11.28 4.52 13.50
C GLU A 39 10.14 5.46 13.94
N SER A 40 10.26 6.76 13.64
CA SER A 40 9.21 7.75 13.91
C SER A 40 7.87 7.40 13.25
N TYR A 41 7.90 6.68 12.12
CA TYR A 41 6.74 6.07 11.48
C TYR A 41 6.95 4.55 11.41
N PRO A 42 6.42 3.81 12.41
CA PRO A 42 6.90 2.46 12.68
C PRO A 42 6.30 1.40 11.76
N PHE A 43 5.41 1.75 10.84
CA PHE A 43 4.83 0.78 9.92
C PHE A 43 5.27 1.05 8.49
N LEU A 44 6.07 0.14 7.95
CA LEU A 44 6.40 0.10 6.53
C LEU A 44 5.38 -0.82 5.84
N CYS A 45 4.59 -0.25 4.95
CA CYS A 45 3.53 -0.94 4.24
C CYS A 45 3.97 -1.27 2.81
N ILE A 46 3.69 -2.49 2.36
CA ILE A 46 3.83 -2.92 0.97
C ILE A 46 2.44 -2.90 0.34
N LEU A 47 2.32 -2.15 -0.74
CA LEU A 47 1.09 -1.96 -1.49
C LEU A 47 1.24 -2.55 -2.89
N LYS A 48 0.15 -3.07 -3.45
CA LYS A 48 0.08 -3.51 -4.85
C LYS A 48 -1.09 -2.88 -5.59
N LYS A 49 -0.95 -2.64 -6.88
CA LYS A 49 -2.04 -2.22 -7.78
C LYS A 49 -1.94 -3.00 -9.09
N ARG A 50 -3.08 -3.30 -9.72
CA ARG A 50 -3.06 -3.84 -11.10
C ARG A 50 -2.53 -2.75 -12.03
N SER A 51 -1.49 -3.05 -12.78
CA SER A 51 -1.02 -2.16 -13.82
C SER A 51 -2.11 -2.08 -14.89
N GLU A 52 -2.64 -0.89 -15.09
CA GLU A 52 -3.51 -0.57 -16.21
C GLU A 52 -2.60 -0.48 -17.43
N GLU A 53 -2.29 -1.61 -18.08
CA GLU A 53 -1.83 -1.53 -19.47
C GLU A 53 -2.99 -0.92 -20.25
N GLY A 54 -2.82 0.35 -20.65
CA GLY A 54 -3.76 1.04 -21.51
C GLY A 54 -4.11 0.15 -22.68
N PHE A 55 -5.41 -0.07 -22.87
CA PHE A 55 -5.92 -0.50 -24.16
C PHE A 55 -5.72 0.68 -25.11
N ASP A 56 -4.59 0.72 -25.81
CA ASP A 56 -4.40 1.43 -27.08
C ASP A 56 -4.09 0.40 -28.17
#